data_AF-A0A0P1MYM2-F1
#
_entry.id   AF-A0A0P1MYM2-F1
#
_cell.length_a   1.000
_cell.length_b   1.000
_cell.length_c   1.000
_cell.angle_alpha   90.00
_cell.angle_beta   90.00
_cell.angle_gamma   90.00
#
_symmetry.space_group_name_H-M   'P 1'
#
loop_
_entity.id
_entity.type
_entity.pdbx_description
1 polymer ?
#
loop_
_entity_poly.entity_id
_entity_poly.type
_entity_poly.pdbx_seq_one_letter_code
_entity_poly.pdbx_strand_id
1 'polypeptide(L)'
;MKKITFTALIFFLALKVYSQQPSWLSILPQAKDFLYAVGASSPYFYPETTKAKAIEDAIVELARTIEVGVKVKQINWFEDTGSLFSGLSYFTEEYEEEVDTSLLNFIKANCEVVSEWRDPKSRILYVLVRLPVKSISADTSFAIPDEFIYDPSLAQLSISKRGQPVWIYKVPVSDVAIYAVGAADKHYDPVETRKKAIQNARAELARIISSKIQILLDNWAEGNNVFELNYSRRISRTVSQAKLTGSQIVGFWIDPKTGANYALARMYKKSLVYQIKQITANAIKQNPPEQLARRDKPIEELLDEALNQLDRELEKLNKK
;
A
#
# COMPACT_ATOMS: atom_id res chain seq x y z
N MET A 1 29.23 67.21 -7.83
CA MET A 1 28.54 66.08 -7.16
C MET A 1 28.36 64.96 -8.17
N LYS A 2 29.20 63.91 -8.11
CA LYS A 2 29.15 62.75 -9.02
C LYS A 2 28.26 61.69 -8.39
N LYS A 3 27.19 61.29 -9.09
CA LYS A 3 26.33 60.17 -8.68
C LYS A 3 27.06 58.86 -8.98
N ILE A 4 27.33 58.08 -7.95
CA ILE A 4 27.85 56.71 -8.06
C ILE A 4 26.61 55.80 -8.10
N THR A 5 26.33 55.23 -9.26
CA THR A 5 25.35 54.15 -9.42
C THR A 5 26.02 52.84 -9.03
N PHE A 6 25.54 52.24 -7.94
CA PHE A 6 25.98 50.92 -7.46
C PHE A 6 25.19 49.86 -8.23
N THR A 7 25.77 49.30 -9.28
CA THR A 7 25.18 48.16 -10.00
C THR A 7 25.45 46.92 -9.16
N ALA A 8 24.44 46.45 -8.44
CA ALA A 8 24.51 45.18 -7.70
C ALA A 8 24.61 44.02 -8.70
N LEU A 9 25.84 43.55 -8.92
CA LEU A 9 26.11 42.32 -9.63
C LEU A 9 25.63 41.15 -8.75
N ILE A 10 24.40 40.67 -8.99
CA ILE A 10 23.90 39.44 -8.38
C ILE A 10 24.70 38.29 -8.99
N PHE A 11 25.78 37.93 -8.31
CA PHE A 11 26.56 36.73 -8.58
C PHE A 11 25.66 35.55 -8.24
N PHE A 12 25.04 34.92 -9.25
CA PHE A 12 24.45 33.60 -9.12
C PHE A 12 25.58 32.63 -8.79
N LEU A 13 25.90 32.51 -7.49
CA LEU A 13 26.54 31.32 -6.95
C LEU A 13 25.54 30.19 -7.15
N ALA A 14 25.62 29.55 -8.32
CA ALA A 14 25.19 28.18 -8.50
C ALA A 14 26.08 27.29 -7.62
N LEU A 15 25.82 27.35 -6.31
CA LEU A 15 26.17 26.26 -5.41
C LEU A 15 25.56 25.02 -6.06
N LYS A 16 26.41 24.13 -6.56
CA LYS A 16 26.04 22.75 -6.87
C LYS A 16 25.53 22.16 -5.56
N VAL A 17 24.24 22.34 -5.29
CA VAL A 17 23.51 21.56 -4.31
C VAL A 17 23.57 20.15 -4.87
N TYR A 18 24.48 19.33 -4.36
CA TYR A 18 24.35 17.89 -4.45
C TYR A 18 22.98 17.59 -3.84
N SER A 19 21.96 17.41 -4.68
CA SER A 19 20.56 17.41 -4.27
C SER A 19 20.34 16.23 -3.33
N GLN A 20 20.38 16.52 -2.03
CA GLN A 20 20.02 15.56 -1.01
C GLN A 20 18.60 15.04 -1.32
N GLN A 21 18.41 13.74 -1.17
CA GLN A 21 17.11 13.11 -1.40
C GLN A 21 16.03 13.89 -0.64
N PRO A 22 14.93 14.29 -1.30
CA PRO A 22 13.88 15.04 -0.65
C PRO A 22 13.21 14.21 0.44
N SER A 23 12.81 14.86 1.52
CA SER A 23 12.14 14.21 2.67
C SER A 23 10.86 13.49 2.26
N TRP A 24 10.12 14.03 1.29
CA TRP A 24 8.88 13.44 0.77
C TRP A 24 9.10 12.08 0.08
N LEU A 25 10.32 11.77 -0.36
CA LEU A 25 10.63 10.44 -0.88
C LEU A 25 10.83 9.45 0.27
N SER A 26 11.45 9.88 1.37
CA SER A 26 11.65 9.06 2.57
C SER A 26 10.36 8.78 3.34
N ILE A 27 9.51 9.80 3.46
CA ILE A 27 8.22 9.75 4.17
C ILE A 27 7.25 10.63 3.39
N LEU A 28 6.17 10.04 2.91
CA LEU A 28 5.13 10.72 2.16
C LEU A 28 4.49 11.84 3.02
N PRO A 29 4.23 13.03 2.46
CA PRO A 29 3.47 14.07 3.15
C PRO A 29 2.08 13.60 3.56
N GLN A 30 1.56 14.15 4.64
CA GLN A 30 0.18 13.92 5.08
C GLN A 30 -0.56 15.25 5.19
N ALA A 31 -1.75 15.30 4.60
CA ALA A 31 -2.66 16.43 4.73
C ALA A 31 -4.11 15.93 4.72
N LYS A 32 -4.97 16.56 5.53
CA LYS A 32 -6.38 16.16 5.67
C LYS A 32 -7.21 16.25 4.39
N ASP A 33 -6.74 17.03 3.42
CA ASP A 33 -7.50 17.30 2.19
C ASP A 33 -6.90 16.61 0.97
N PHE A 34 -5.76 15.93 1.10
CA PHE A 34 -4.99 15.41 -0.03
C PHE A 34 -4.45 14.00 0.20
N LEU A 35 -4.59 13.15 -0.81
CA LEU A 35 -3.82 11.92 -0.95
C LEU A 35 -2.57 12.20 -1.77
N TYR A 36 -1.43 11.65 -1.35
CA TYR A 36 -0.17 11.80 -2.07
C TYR A 36 0.30 10.44 -2.62
N ALA A 37 1.03 10.48 -3.72
CA ALA A 37 1.79 9.35 -4.22
C ALA A 37 3.08 9.84 -4.89
N VAL A 38 4.06 8.94 -4.96
CA VAL A 38 5.30 9.18 -5.68
C VAL A 38 5.37 8.24 -6.85
N GLY A 39 5.61 8.77 -8.04
CA GLY A 39 5.96 8.00 -9.22
C GLY A 39 7.42 8.20 -9.62
N ALA A 40 7.97 7.26 -10.37
CA ALA A 40 9.34 7.33 -10.87
C ALA A 40 9.45 6.88 -12.32
N SER A 41 10.39 7.45 -13.06
CA SER A 41 10.69 7.02 -14.43
C SER A 41 12.17 7.11 -14.79
N SER A 42 12.64 6.10 -15.53
CA SER A 42 13.95 6.09 -16.17
C SER A 42 14.02 7.18 -17.24
N PRO A 43 15.21 7.75 -17.51
CA PRO A 43 15.35 8.83 -18.47
C PRO A 43 15.01 8.34 -19.89
N TYR A 44 14.03 8.99 -20.52
CA TYR A 44 13.74 8.87 -21.95
C TYR A 44 14.52 9.93 -22.74
N PHE A 45 14.58 9.74 -24.06
CA PHE A 45 15.20 10.73 -24.96
C PHE A 45 14.57 12.11 -24.81
N TYR A 46 13.24 12.18 -24.71
CA TYR A 46 12.51 13.42 -24.46
C TYR A 46 12.24 13.59 -22.95
N PRO A 47 12.64 14.73 -22.34
CA PRO A 47 12.35 15.02 -20.93
C PRO A 47 10.86 14.97 -20.60
N GLU A 48 10.00 15.46 -21.52
CA GLU A 48 8.55 15.43 -21.36
C GLU A 48 8.00 14.00 -21.24
N THR A 49 8.54 13.06 -22.01
CA THR A 49 8.16 11.64 -21.90
C THR A 49 8.58 11.06 -20.55
N THR A 50 9.76 11.42 -20.06
CA THR A 50 10.23 10.99 -18.72
C THR A 50 9.27 11.48 -17.63
N LYS A 51 8.88 12.76 -17.71
CA LYS A 51 7.94 13.37 -16.77
C LYS A 51 6.56 12.75 -16.86
N ALA A 52 6.02 12.59 -18.07
CA ALA A 52 4.74 11.94 -18.29
C ALA A 52 4.71 10.52 -17.71
N LYS A 53 5.76 9.72 -17.93
CA LYS A 53 5.86 8.37 -17.39
C LYS A 53 5.96 8.33 -15.86
N ALA A 54 6.68 9.28 -15.25
CA ALA A 54 6.74 9.38 -13.80
C ALA A 54 5.39 9.80 -13.20
N ILE A 55 4.63 10.67 -13.88
CA ILE A 55 3.27 11.05 -13.48
C ILE A 55 2.32 9.86 -13.61
N GLU A 56 2.38 9.12 -14.72
CA GLU A 56 1.58 7.89 -14.92
C GLU A 56 1.84 6.86 -13.81
N ASP A 57 3.11 6.61 -13.45
CA ASP A 57 3.46 5.73 -12.33
C ASP A 57 2.84 6.20 -11.01
N ALA A 58 2.85 7.52 -10.75
CA ALA A 58 2.27 8.11 -9.55
C ALA A 58 0.73 7.99 -9.52
N ILE A 59 0.07 8.16 -10.67
CA ILE A 59 -1.38 7.99 -10.83
C ILE A 59 -1.78 6.54 -10.55
N VAL A 60 -1.02 5.57 -11.05
CA VAL A 60 -1.27 4.15 -10.77
C VAL A 60 -1.13 3.86 -9.26
N GLU A 61 -0.14 4.45 -8.58
CA GLU A 61 -0.01 4.30 -7.12
C GLU A 61 -1.16 4.95 -6.34
N LEU A 62 -1.67 6.10 -6.79
CA LEU A 62 -2.91 6.68 -6.24
C LEU A 62 -4.11 5.75 -6.47
N ALA A 63 -4.23 5.19 -7.67
CA ALA A 63 -5.32 4.30 -8.01
C ALA A 63 -5.28 3.02 -7.17
N ARG A 64 -4.10 2.42 -6.93
CA ARG A 64 -3.94 1.28 -6.02
C ARG A 64 -4.33 1.60 -4.58
N THR A 65 -4.17 2.86 -4.18
CA THR A 65 -4.54 3.34 -2.84
C THR A 65 -6.07 3.51 -2.72
N ILE A 66 -6.74 3.95 -3.79
CA ILE A 66 -8.17 4.29 -3.82
C ILE A 66 -9.04 3.10 -4.20
N GLU A 67 -8.60 2.29 -5.16
CA GLU A 67 -9.34 1.12 -5.61
C GLU A 67 -9.38 0.12 -4.46
N VAL A 68 -10.52 0.05 -3.78
CA VAL A 68 -10.89 -1.04 -2.86
C VAL A 68 -11.88 -1.93 -3.60
N GLY A 69 -11.49 -2.37 -4.80
CA GLY A 69 -12.30 -3.23 -5.67
C GLY A 69 -11.89 -4.69 -5.48
N VAL A 70 -12.64 -5.46 -4.69
CA VAL A 70 -12.43 -6.92 -4.66
C VAL A 70 -13.12 -7.52 -5.89
N LYS A 71 -12.39 -7.64 -7.02
CA LYS A 71 -12.80 -8.58 -8.08
C LYS A 71 -12.54 -10.00 -7.58
N VAL A 72 -13.47 -10.57 -6.79
CA VAL A 72 -13.53 -12.04 -6.59
C VAL A 72 -14.05 -12.66 -7.89
N LYS A 73 -13.22 -12.67 -8.94
CA LYS A 73 -13.46 -13.51 -10.12
C LYS A 73 -12.42 -14.62 -10.10
N GLN A 74 -12.91 -15.82 -9.77
CA GLN A 74 -12.25 -17.12 -9.95
C GLN A 74 -10.96 -17.36 -9.14
N ILE A 75 -11.11 -17.60 -7.84
CA ILE A 75 -10.24 -18.57 -7.15
C ILE A 75 -11.05 -19.86 -7.03
N ASN A 76 -11.29 -20.51 -8.18
CA ASN A 76 -11.95 -21.81 -8.27
C ASN A 76 -11.30 -22.64 -9.39
N TRP A 77 -9.96 -22.69 -9.41
CA TRP A 77 -9.19 -23.50 -10.37
C TRP A 77 -8.11 -24.36 -9.71
N PHE A 78 -8.28 -24.71 -8.43
CA PHE A 78 -7.64 -25.90 -7.90
C PHE A 78 -8.73 -26.78 -7.28
N GLU A 79 -9.32 -27.58 -8.17
CA GLU A 79 -9.93 -28.85 -7.78
C GLU A 79 -8.96 -29.60 -6.86
N ASP A 80 -9.49 -30.03 -5.71
CA ASP A 80 -9.44 -31.40 -5.17
C ASP A 80 -8.63 -32.43 -5.97
N THR A 81 -7.36 -32.17 -6.25
CA THR A 81 -6.40 -33.19 -6.63
C THR A 81 -5.68 -33.57 -5.35
N GLY A 82 -6.15 -34.66 -4.74
CA GLY A 82 -5.66 -35.27 -3.51
C GLY A 82 -4.19 -35.70 -3.57
N SER A 83 -3.30 -34.72 -3.66
CA SER A 83 -1.86 -34.91 -3.57
C SER A 83 -1.40 -34.51 -2.18
N LEU A 84 -0.87 -35.49 -1.44
CA LEU A 84 -0.23 -35.37 -0.13
C LEU A 84 1.10 -34.58 -0.17
N PHE A 85 1.30 -33.72 -1.17
CA PHE A 85 2.50 -32.90 -1.38
C PHE A 85 2.11 -31.43 -1.61
N SER A 86 1.58 -30.74 -0.59
CA SER A 86 1.43 -29.27 -0.61
C SER A 86 2.35 -28.62 0.43
N GLY A 87 3.65 -28.87 0.33
CA GLY A 87 4.68 -28.17 1.08
C GLY A 87 5.50 -27.29 0.14
N LEU A 88 5.49 -25.98 0.38
CA LEU A 88 6.30 -24.96 -0.29
C LEU A 88 6.09 -24.81 -1.81
N SER A 89 4.98 -24.19 -2.23
CA SER A 89 4.94 -23.51 -3.52
C SER A 89 5.69 -22.18 -3.39
N TYR A 90 6.81 -22.05 -4.12
CA TYR A 90 7.52 -20.80 -4.32
C TYR A 90 6.55 -19.75 -4.87
N PHE A 91 6.26 -18.73 -4.06
CA PHE A 91 5.48 -17.54 -4.42
C PHE A 91 6.26 -16.70 -5.43
N THR A 92 6.23 -17.09 -6.69
CA THR A 92 6.68 -16.25 -7.80
C THR A 92 5.45 -15.93 -8.64
N GLU A 93 4.55 -15.14 -8.06
CA GLU A 93 3.42 -14.58 -8.79
C GLU A 93 3.91 -13.26 -9.43
N GLU A 94 4.11 -13.29 -10.74
CA GLU A 94 4.19 -12.08 -11.56
C GLU A 94 2.77 -11.50 -11.63
N TYR A 95 2.47 -10.56 -10.74
CA TYR A 95 1.16 -9.91 -10.65
C TYR A 95 1.09 -8.72 -11.61
N GLU A 96 0.50 -8.90 -12.80
CA GLU A 96 -0.03 -7.77 -13.58
C GLU A 96 -1.42 -7.40 -13.04
N GLU A 97 -1.47 -6.34 -12.24
CA GLU A 97 -2.73 -5.83 -11.68
C GLU A 97 -3.39 -4.85 -12.65
N GLU A 98 -4.51 -5.25 -13.24
CA GLU A 98 -5.40 -4.33 -13.97
C GLU A 98 -6.12 -3.39 -13.00
N VAL A 99 -5.83 -2.10 -13.11
CA VAL A 99 -6.53 -1.00 -12.42
C VAL A 99 -7.69 -0.51 -13.29
N ASP A 100 -8.82 -0.14 -12.70
CA ASP A 100 -9.96 0.41 -13.46
C ASP A 100 -9.57 1.66 -14.29
N THR A 101 -9.75 1.57 -15.60
CA THR A 101 -9.51 2.66 -16.55
C THR A 101 -10.31 3.92 -16.22
N SER A 102 -11.52 3.78 -15.69
CA SER A 102 -12.36 4.92 -15.31
C SER A 102 -11.75 5.69 -14.13
N LEU A 103 -11.28 4.95 -13.12
CA LEU A 103 -10.57 5.51 -11.97
C LEU A 103 -9.26 6.18 -12.39
N LEU A 104 -8.48 5.55 -13.28
CA LEU A 104 -7.24 6.14 -13.80
C LEU A 104 -7.51 7.47 -14.51
N ASN A 105 -8.54 7.54 -15.36
CA ASN A 105 -8.92 8.76 -16.05
C ASN A 105 -9.40 9.85 -15.08
N PHE A 106 -10.18 9.47 -14.06
CA PHE A 106 -10.61 10.38 -13.00
C PHE A 106 -9.42 10.97 -12.24
N ILE A 107 -8.48 10.14 -11.79
CA ILE A 107 -7.29 10.59 -11.06
C ILE A 107 -6.44 11.50 -11.97
N LYS A 108 -6.24 11.11 -13.23
CA LYS A 108 -5.48 11.90 -14.22
C LYS A 108 -6.07 13.30 -14.42
N ALA A 109 -7.39 13.44 -14.38
CA ALA A 109 -8.06 14.73 -14.54
C ALA A 109 -7.99 15.62 -13.27
N ASN A 110 -7.78 15.03 -12.09
CA ASN A 110 -7.88 15.72 -10.80
C ASN A 110 -6.57 15.79 -10.01
N CYS A 111 -5.51 15.10 -10.45
CA CYS A 111 -4.23 15.08 -9.75
C CYS A 111 -3.39 16.32 -10.08
N GLU A 112 -2.61 16.77 -9.11
CA GLU A 112 -1.69 17.91 -9.24
C GLU A 112 -0.25 17.47 -8.95
N VAL A 113 0.70 17.92 -9.77
CA VAL A 113 2.13 17.73 -9.52
C VAL A 113 2.60 18.75 -8.48
N VAL A 114 3.15 18.26 -7.37
CA VAL A 114 3.60 19.09 -6.24
C VAL A 114 5.09 19.37 -6.29
N SER A 115 5.87 18.35 -6.61
CA SER A 115 7.34 18.42 -6.57
C SER A 115 7.95 17.39 -7.51
N GLU A 116 9.15 17.69 -7.98
CA GLU A 116 9.94 16.84 -8.84
C GLU A 116 11.37 16.78 -8.30
N TRP A 117 11.98 15.60 -8.35
CA TRP A 117 13.38 15.43 -8.00
C TRP A 117 14.05 14.45 -8.94
N ARG A 118 15.19 14.84 -9.49
CA ARG A 118 16.01 13.97 -10.33
C ARG A 118 17.19 13.50 -9.53
N ASP A 119 17.33 12.18 -9.38
CA ASP A 119 18.49 11.61 -8.72
C ASP A 119 19.75 11.90 -9.56
N PRO A 120 20.76 12.59 -9.01
CA PRO A 120 21.98 12.92 -9.75
C PRO A 120 22.79 11.68 -10.17
N LYS A 121 22.65 10.55 -9.47
CA LYS A 121 23.39 9.30 -9.78
C LYS A 121 22.68 8.49 -10.85
N SER A 122 21.43 8.12 -10.62
CA SER A 122 20.67 7.25 -11.53
C SER A 122 19.99 8.00 -12.69
N ARG A 123 19.90 9.34 -12.62
CA ARG A 123 19.15 10.22 -13.54
C ARG A 123 17.64 9.94 -13.58
N ILE A 124 17.13 9.08 -12.70
CA ILE A 124 15.70 8.80 -12.54
C ILE A 124 14.99 10.07 -12.09
N LEU A 125 13.83 10.33 -12.68
CA LEU A 125 12.94 11.39 -12.26
C LEU A 125 11.88 10.83 -11.32
N TYR A 126 11.77 11.42 -10.14
CA TYR A 126 10.72 11.19 -9.16
C TYR A 126 9.74 12.35 -9.19
N VAL A 127 8.45 12.06 -9.17
CA VAL A 127 7.38 13.05 -9.16
C VAL A 127 6.46 12.78 -8.00
N LEU A 128 6.25 13.79 -7.16
CA LEU A 128 5.24 13.80 -6.11
C LEU A 128 3.95 14.38 -6.69
N VAL A 129 2.88 13.59 -6.66
CA VAL A 129 1.54 14.04 -7.03
C VAL A 129 0.65 14.08 -5.79
N ARG A 130 -0.39 14.92 -5.86
CA ARG A 130 -1.48 14.93 -4.89
C ARG A 130 -2.84 14.88 -5.56
N LEU A 131 -3.83 14.33 -4.87
CA LEU A 131 -5.22 14.27 -5.31
C LEU A 131 -6.12 14.81 -4.19
N PRO A 132 -6.99 15.79 -4.44
CA PRO A 132 -7.92 16.29 -3.44
C PRO A 132 -8.93 15.21 -3.03
N VAL A 133 -9.06 14.96 -1.72
CA VAL A 133 -10.00 13.96 -1.18
C VAL A 133 -11.44 14.31 -1.54
N LYS A 134 -11.79 15.60 -1.52
CA LYS A 134 -13.12 16.10 -1.88
C LYS A 134 -13.57 15.66 -3.28
N SER A 135 -12.64 15.59 -4.23
CA SER A 135 -12.95 15.17 -5.59
C SER A 135 -13.41 13.72 -5.64
N ILE A 136 -12.82 12.86 -4.82
CA ILE A 136 -13.12 11.42 -4.78
C ILE A 136 -14.46 11.18 -4.04
N SER A 137 -14.73 11.92 -2.95
CA SER A 137 -15.97 11.76 -2.15
C SER A 137 -17.26 12.17 -2.88
N ALA A 138 -17.15 12.89 -4.00
CA ALA A 138 -18.30 13.30 -4.81
C ALA A 138 -18.80 12.21 -5.77
N ASP A 139 -18.00 11.17 -6.01
CA ASP A 139 -18.35 10.02 -6.86
C ASP A 139 -18.62 8.80 -5.97
N THR A 140 -19.89 8.43 -5.83
CA THR A 140 -20.37 7.35 -4.95
C THR A 140 -19.91 5.95 -5.37
N SER A 141 -19.17 5.85 -6.47
CA SER A 141 -18.64 4.59 -7.00
C SER A 141 -17.40 4.08 -6.25
N PHE A 142 -16.71 4.94 -5.50
CA PHE A 142 -15.46 4.60 -4.80
C PHE A 142 -15.55 4.97 -3.32
N ALA A 143 -15.46 3.97 -2.43
CA ALA A 143 -15.43 4.20 -1.00
C ALA A 143 -14.03 4.66 -0.58
N ILE A 144 -13.89 5.92 -0.14
CA ILE A 144 -12.77 6.33 0.70
C ILE A 144 -13.20 6.08 2.14
N PRO A 145 -12.57 5.16 2.88
CA PRO A 145 -12.71 5.15 4.33
C PRO A 145 -12.28 6.52 4.89
N ASP A 146 -13.14 7.17 5.67
CA ASP A 146 -12.90 8.48 6.33
C ASP A 146 -11.56 8.57 7.09
N GLU A 147 -10.90 7.44 7.32
CA GLU A 147 -9.62 7.29 8.01
C GLU A 147 -8.39 7.38 7.11
N PHE A 148 -8.53 7.50 5.79
CA PHE A 148 -7.39 7.47 4.85
C PHE A 148 -6.37 8.60 5.01
N ILE A 149 -6.58 9.51 5.96
CA ILE A 149 -6.12 10.88 5.79
C ILE A 149 -5.24 11.38 6.95
N TYR A 150 -5.23 10.71 8.12
CA TYR A 150 -4.27 11.05 9.16
C TYR A 150 -3.83 9.83 9.95
N ASP A 151 -2.58 9.43 9.73
CA ASP A 151 -1.90 8.45 10.56
C ASP A 151 -0.85 9.18 11.44
N PRO A 152 -1.10 9.31 12.75
CA PRO A 152 -0.15 9.97 13.65
C PRO A 152 1.21 9.27 13.68
N SER A 153 1.25 7.95 13.49
CA SER A 153 2.49 7.17 13.53
C SER A 153 3.39 7.47 12.35
N LEU A 154 2.83 7.73 11.16
CA LEU A 154 3.60 8.13 9.98
C LEU A 154 4.15 9.56 10.12
N ALA A 155 3.38 10.47 10.74
CA ALA A 155 3.80 11.86 10.96
C ALA A 155 4.95 11.98 11.97
N GLN A 156 5.08 11.03 12.90
CA GLN A 156 6.15 10.99 13.90
C GLN A 156 7.45 10.34 13.38
N LEU A 157 7.44 9.78 12.16
CA LEU A 157 8.65 9.19 11.62
C LEU A 157 9.71 10.25 11.36
N SER A 158 10.92 9.96 11.82
CA SER A 158 12.08 10.82 11.64
C SER A 158 13.12 10.18 10.74
N ILE A 159 13.90 11.03 10.10
CA ILE A 159 15.11 10.64 9.39
C ILE A 159 16.25 10.70 10.42
N SER A 160 17.01 9.61 10.57
CA SER A 160 18.15 9.59 11.49
C SER A 160 19.22 10.62 11.09
N LYS A 161 20.14 10.93 12.02
CA LYS A 161 21.29 11.82 11.74
C LYS A 161 22.15 11.40 10.54
N ARG A 162 22.07 10.13 10.12
CA ARG A 162 22.79 9.58 8.96
C ARG A 162 22.00 9.68 7.65
N GLY A 163 20.83 10.32 7.64
CA GLY A 163 19.97 10.42 6.46
C GLY A 163 19.14 9.15 6.18
N GLN A 164 19.21 8.15 7.06
CA GLN A 164 18.46 6.90 6.94
C GLN A 164 17.15 6.98 7.75
N PRO A 165 15.98 6.70 7.15
CA PRO A 165 14.73 6.64 7.89
C PRO A 165 14.71 5.56 8.98
N VAL A 166 14.09 5.87 10.12
CA VAL A 166 13.99 4.95 11.26
C VAL A 166 13.19 3.69 10.92
N TRP A 167 12.21 3.82 10.02
CA TRP A 167 11.30 2.75 9.65
C TRP A 167 11.98 1.53 9.00
N ILE A 168 13.22 1.68 8.50
CA ILE A 168 13.97 0.57 7.87
C ILE A 168 14.30 -0.54 8.87
N TYR A 169 14.61 -0.18 10.11
CA TYR A 169 14.96 -1.13 11.16
C TYR A 169 13.91 -1.23 12.26
N LYS A 170 12.99 -0.27 12.33
CA LYS A 170 11.87 -0.29 13.28
C LYS A 170 10.58 0.11 12.56
N VAL A 171 9.83 -0.90 12.12
CA VAL A 171 8.53 -0.72 11.47
C VAL A 171 7.60 0.10 12.38
N PRO A 172 6.87 1.10 11.85
CA PRO A 172 5.95 1.89 12.66
C PRO A 172 4.82 1.03 13.22
N VAL A 173 4.46 1.27 14.48
CA VAL A 173 3.25 0.70 15.09
C VAL A 173 2.19 1.78 15.06
N SER A 174 1.01 1.45 14.54
CA SER A 174 -0.10 2.38 14.41
C SER A 174 -1.40 1.74 14.85
N ASP A 175 -2.24 2.56 15.48
CA ASP A 175 -3.57 2.15 15.90
C ASP A 175 -4.51 2.00 14.71
N VAL A 176 -4.27 2.75 13.64
CA VAL A 176 -5.15 2.85 12.47
C VAL A 176 -4.64 2.09 11.24
N ALA A 177 -3.36 1.72 11.22
CA ALA A 177 -2.74 1.09 10.05
C ALA A 177 -1.76 -0.04 10.41
N ILE A 178 -1.54 -0.91 9.43
CA ILE A 178 -0.52 -1.97 9.44
C ILE A 178 0.57 -1.57 8.45
N TYR A 179 1.82 -1.78 8.85
CA TYR A 179 3.00 -1.44 8.06
C TYR A 179 3.84 -2.66 7.74
N ALA A 180 4.53 -2.61 6.61
CA ALA A 180 5.53 -3.59 6.22
C ALA A 180 6.64 -2.94 5.40
N VAL A 181 7.84 -3.50 5.50
CA VAL A 181 9.02 -3.02 4.76
C VAL A 181 9.46 -4.10 3.79
N GLY A 182 9.65 -3.69 2.54
CA GLY A 182 10.28 -4.50 1.50
C GLY A 182 11.62 -3.92 1.11
N ALA A 183 12.56 -4.79 0.76
CA ALA A 183 13.87 -4.41 0.27
C ALA A 183 14.15 -5.11 -1.06
N ALA A 184 14.93 -4.45 -1.93
CA ALA A 184 15.48 -5.06 -3.13
C ALA A 184 16.92 -4.61 -3.33
N ASP A 185 17.79 -5.58 -3.60
CA ASP A 185 19.18 -5.32 -3.95
C ASP A 185 19.27 -4.56 -5.27
N LYS A 186 20.35 -3.76 -5.40
CA LYS A 186 20.61 -2.96 -6.58
C LYS A 186 20.57 -3.81 -7.85
N HIS A 187 19.65 -3.49 -8.76
CA HIS A 187 19.60 -4.06 -10.10
C HIS A 187 20.23 -3.11 -11.14
N TYR A 188 20.38 -3.60 -12.38
CA TYR A 188 20.89 -2.78 -13.49
C TYR A 188 19.96 -1.59 -13.76
N ASP A 189 18.64 -1.82 -13.77
CA ASP A 189 17.63 -0.76 -13.83
C ASP A 189 17.19 -0.36 -12.41
N PRO A 190 17.46 0.87 -11.96
CA PRO A 190 17.05 1.31 -10.63
C PRO A 190 15.54 1.55 -10.50
N VAL A 191 14.80 1.74 -11.61
CA VAL A 191 13.32 1.75 -11.57
C VAL A 191 12.79 0.35 -11.29
N GLU A 192 13.33 -0.68 -11.93
CA GLU A 192 12.97 -2.07 -11.62
C GLU A 192 13.35 -2.45 -10.19
N THR A 193 14.49 -1.97 -9.70
CA THR A 193 14.87 -2.14 -8.28
C THR A 193 13.83 -1.52 -7.35
N ARG A 194 13.31 -0.33 -7.68
CA ARG A 194 12.24 0.33 -6.92
C ARG A 194 10.95 -0.47 -6.97
N LYS A 195 10.51 -0.91 -8.15
CA LYS A 195 9.29 -1.71 -8.32
C LYS A 195 9.37 -3.00 -7.50
N LYS A 196 10.53 -3.69 -7.54
CA LYS A 196 10.77 -4.90 -6.76
C LYS A 196 10.72 -4.64 -5.25
N ALA A 197 11.30 -3.54 -4.76
CA ALA A 197 11.21 -3.18 -3.35
C ALA A 197 9.76 -2.92 -2.91
N ILE A 198 8.97 -2.25 -3.77
CA ILE A 198 7.53 -1.99 -3.55
C ILE A 198 6.73 -3.30 -3.52
N GLN A 199 6.96 -4.19 -4.48
CA GLN A 199 6.32 -5.52 -4.53
C GLN A 199 6.66 -6.33 -3.28
N ASN A 200 7.94 -6.37 -2.88
CA ASN A 200 8.37 -7.04 -1.65
C ASN A 200 7.71 -6.45 -0.40
N ALA A 201 7.50 -5.14 -0.35
CA ALA A 201 6.85 -4.49 0.78
C ALA A 201 5.37 -4.88 0.89
N ARG A 202 4.68 -4.96 -0.26
CA ARG A 202 3.30 -5.45 -0.35
C ARG A 202 3.19 -6.93 -0.02
N ALA A 203 4.14 -7.76 -0.47
CA ALA A 203 4.18 -9.18 -0.13
C ALA A 203 4.38 -9.41 1.38
N GLU A 204 5.27 -8.65 2.02
CA GLU A 204 5.43 -8.71 3.49
C GLU A 204 4.17 -8.22 4.22
N LEU A 205 3.51 -7.18 3.70
CA LEU A 205 2.23 -6.70 4.25
C LEU A 205 1.16 -7.79 4.17
N ALA A 206 1.07 -8.48 3.04
CA ALA A 206 0.21 -9.63 2.83
C ALA A 206 0.50 -10.75 3.82
N ARG A 207 1.76 -11.14 3.96
CA ARG A 207 2.17 -12.18 4.90
C ARG A 207 1.78 -11.86 6.34
N ILE A 208 1.97 -10.61 6.79
CA ILE A 208 1.57 -10.15 8.13
C ILE A 208 0.05 -10.24 8.32
N ILE A 209 -0.71 -9.77 7.32
CA ILE A 209 -2.18 -9.77 7.37
C ILE A 209 -2.71 -11.21 7.37
N SER A 210 -2.26 -12.05 6.45
CA SER A 210 -2.60 -13.47 6.40
C SER A 210 -2.35 -14.19 7.72
N SER A 211 -1.18 -13.97 8.33
CA SER A 211 -0.84 -14.57 9.62
C SER A 211 -1.79 -14.11 10.72
N LYS A 212 -2.16 -12.83 10.77
CA LYS A 212 -3.11 -12.30 11.76
C LYS A 212 -4.49 -12.91 11.56
N ILE A 213 -4.99 -12.90 10.33
CA ILE A 213 -6.33 -13.43 10.00
C ILE A 213 -6.42 -14.92 10.32
N GLN A 214 -5.38 -15.70 10.02
CA GLN A 214 -5.33 -17.11 10.38
C GLN A 214 -5.47 -17.31 11.90
N ILE A 215 -4.66 -16.62 12.71
CA ILE A 215 -4.73 -16.70 14.19
C ILE A 215 -6.13 -16.34 14.70
N LEU A 216 -6.74 -15.31 14.11
CA LEU A 216 -8.06 -14.83 14.51
C LEU A 216 -9.17 -15.84 14.18
N LEU A 217 -9.14 -16.41 12.97
CA LEU A 217 -10.09 -17.43 12.55
C LEU A 217 -9.91 -18.74 13.34
N ASP A 218 -8.68 -19.10 13.70
CA ASP A 218 -8.39 -20.27 14.53
C ASP A 218 -8.94 -20.07 15.96
N ASN A 219 -8.59 -18.96 16.62
CA ASN A 219 -9.10 -18.61 17.96
C ASN A 219 -10.63 -18.56 18.00
N TRP A 220 -11.24 -17.98 16.97
CA TRP A 220 -12.69 -17.85 16.88
C TRP A 220 -13.37 -19.21 16.65
N ALA A 221 -12.81 -20.08 15.80
CA ALA A 221 -13.33 -21.42 15.54
C ALA A 221 -13.27 -22.29 16.80
N GLU A 222 -12.17 -22.24 17.54
CA GLU A 222 -11.99 -22.95 18.82
C GLU A 222 -12.99 -22.47 19.89
N GLY A 223 -13.21 -21.16 19.98
CA GLY A 223 -14.07 -20.57 21.03
C GLY A 223 -15.57 -20.77 20.81
N ASN A 224 -16.04 -20.88 19.56
CA ASN A 224 -17.47 -20.89 19.26
C ASN A 224 -18.01 -22.26 18.81
N ASN A 225 -17.15 -23.25 18.49
CA ASN A 225 -17.60 -24.57 18.04
C ASN A 225 -18.54 -24.50 16.80
N VAL A 226 -18.44 -23.43 15.99
CA VAL A 226 -19.39 -23.09 14.91
C VAL A 226 -18.88 -23.47 13.53
N PHE A 227 -17.57 -23.63 13.36
CA PHE A 227 -16.96 -23.82 12.04
C PHE A 227 -16.02 -25.03 12.03
N GLU A 228 -16.10 -25.82 10.96
CA GLU A 228 -15.03 -26.76 10.64
C GLU A 228 -13.74 -25.98 10.38
N LEU A 229 -12.63 -26.42 10.98
CA LEU A 229 -11.27 -25.91 10.71
C LEU A 229 -10.96 -25.76 9.21
N ASN A 230 -11.55 -26.62 8.38
CA ASN A 230 -11.39 -26.59 6.93
C ASN A 230 -12.01 -25.33 6.28
N TYR A 231 -13.11 -24.82 6.84
CA TYR A 231 -13.77 -23.61 6.34
C TYR A 231 -13.01 -22.34 6.73
N SER A 232 -12.53 -22.26 7.97
CA SER A 232 -11.66 -21.17 8.45
C SER A 232 -10.37 -21.08 7.61
N ARG A 233 -9.75 -22.23 7.32
CA ARG A 233 -8.58 -22.29 6.42
C ARG A 233 -8.91 -21.83 5.01
N ARG A 234 -10.12 -22.10 4.50
CA ARG A 234 -10.55 -21.65 3.18
C ARG A 234 -10.75 -20.14 3.13
N ILE A 235 -11.44 -19.54 4.10
CA ILE A 235 -11.56 -18.08 4.21
C ILE A 235 -10.17 -17.45 4.30
N SER A 236 -9.31 -17.98 5.17
CA SER A 236 -7.93 -17.48 5.32
C SER A 236 -7.16 -17.49 4.00
N ARG A 237 -7.26 -18.58 3.21
CA ARG A 237 -6.67 -18.67 1.87
C ARG A 237 -7.30 -17.65 0.91
N THR A 238 -8.62 -17.57 0.82
CA THR A 238 -9.32 -16.62 -0.05
C THR A 238 -8.95 -15.18 0.30
N VAL A 239 -8.80 -14.85 1.58
CA VAL A 239 -8.42 -13.50 2.02
C VAL A 239 -6.94 -13.21 1.80
N SER A 240 -6.08 -14.21 1.97
CA SER A 240 -4.64 -14.10 1.67
C SER A 240 -4.38 -13.94 0.17
N GLN A 241 -5.20 -14.58 -0.65
CA GLN A 241 -5.15 -14.49 -2.12
C GLN A 241 -5.94 -13.29 -2.66
N ALA A 242 -6.90 -12.76 -1.88
CA ALA A 242 -7.57 -11.54 -2.23
C ALA A 242 -6.52 -10.42 -2.23
N LYS A 243 -6.36 -9.79 -3.39
CA LYS A 243 -5.48 -8.65 -3.59
C LYS A 243 -5.64 -7.70 -2.41
N LEU A 244 -4.55 -7.39 -1.70
CA LEU A 244 -4.55 -6.32 -0.69
C LEU A 244 -4.57 -4.96 -1.38
N THR A 245 -5.67 -4.70 -2.07
CA THR A 245 -6.00 -3.43 -2.69
C THR A 245 -6.23 -2.39 -1.60
N GLY A 246 -5.85 -1.14 -1.84
CA GLY A 246 -5.80 -0.12 -0.79
C GLY A 246 -4.52 -0.13 0.07
N SER A 247 -3.47 -0.86 -0.36
CA SER A 247 -2.12 -0.68 0.19
C SER A 247 -1.42 0.53 -0.46
N GLN A 248 -0.82 1.38 0.36
CA GLN A 248 -0.14 2.60 -0.07
C GLN A 248 1.35 2.52 0.23
N ILE A 249 2.17 2.99 -0.70
CA ILE A 249 3.60 3.21 -0.47
C ILE A 249 3.78 4.60 0.16
N VAL A 250 4.21 4.61 1.42
CA VAL A 250 4.29 5.81 2.25
C VAL A 250 5.72 6.23 2.58
N GLY A 251 6.70 5.44 2.15
CA GLY A 251 8.11 5.78 2.34
C GLY A 251 9.00 5.01 1.39
N PHE A 252 10.08 5.63 0.95
CA PHE A 252 11.05 5.05 0.06
C PHE A 252 12.46 5.55 0.38
N TRP A 253 13.42 4.63 0.46
CA TRP A 253 14.80 4.98 0.74
C TRP A 253 15.76 4.20 -0.14
N ILE A 254 16.75 4.93 -0.66
CA ILE A 254 17.84 4.36 -1.45
C ILE A 254 19.06 4.37 -0.56
N ASP A 255 19.63 3.21 -0.28
CA ASP A 255 20.87 3.12 0.46
C ASP A 255 22.01 3.71 -0.39
N PRO A 256 22.64 4.82 0.03
CA PRO A 256 23.70 5.45 -0.75
C PRO A 256 24.96 4.58 -0.86
N LYS A 257 25.13 3.56 0.01
CA LYS A 257 26.30 2.67 0.04
C LYS A 257 26.11 1.47 -0.88
N THR A 258 25.03 0.73 -0.71
CA THR A 258 24.77 -0.51 -1.45
C THR A 258 23.99 -0.26 -2.74
N GLY A 259 23.22 0.83 -2.81
CA GLY A 259 22.23 1.07 -3.86
C GLY A 259 20.99 0.19 -3.74
N ALA A 260 20.81 -0.50 -2.60
CA ALA A 260 19.58 -1.23 -2.32
C ALA A 260 18.43 -0.26 -2.07
N ASN A 261 17.24 -0.63 -2.52
CA ASN A 261 16.02 0.15 -2.34
C ASN A 261 15.15 -0.47 -1.26
N TYR A 262 14.57 0.39 -0.43
CA TYR A 262 13.64 0.02 0.62
C TYR A 262 12.33 0.75 0.40
N ALA A 263 11.21 0.05 0.53
CA ALA A 263 9.87 0.62 0.45
C ALA A 263 9.09 0.30 1.74
N LEU A 264 8.35 1.29 2.23
CA LEU A 264 7.42 1.16 3.35
C LEU A 264 6.00 1.15 2.80
N ALA A 265 5.34 0.00 2.93
CA ALA A 265 3.93 -0.17 2.60
C ALA A 265 3.06 0.03 3.86
N ARG A 266 1.86 0.56 3.64
CA ARG A 266 0.84 0.80 4.67
C ARG A 266 -0.51 0.32 4.17
N MET A 267 -1.30 -0.28 5.05
CA MET A 267 -2.72 -0.55 4.80
C MET A 267 -3.55 -0.14 6.03
N TYR A 268 -4.68 0.52 5.80
CA TYR A 268 -5.57 0.93 6.88
C TYR A 268 -6.36 -0.27 7.41
N LYS A 269 -6.45 -0.37 8.74
CA LYS A 269 -7.13 -1.50 9.42
C LYS A 269 -8.61 -1.56 9.06
N LYS A 270 -9.33 -0.42 9.04
CA LYS A 270 -10.75 -0.42 8.63
C LYS A 270 -10.97 -0.83 7.18
N SER A 271 -10.09 -0.42 6.26
CA SER A 271 -10.17 -0.87 4.87
C SER A 271 -9.96 -2.38 4.77
N LEU A 272 -8.97 -2.90 5.51
CA LEU A 272 -8.73 -4.35 5.62
C LEU A 272 -9.97 -5.08 6.18
N VAL A 273 -10.53 -4.61 7.30
CA VAL A 273 -11.72 -5.23 7.91
C VAL A 273 -12.89 -5.22 6.94
N TYR A 274 -13.15 -4.10 6.27
CA TYR A 274 -14.17 -4.00 5.22
C TYR A 274 -13.95 -5.03 4.11
N GLN A 275 -12.72 -5.16 3.60
CA GLN A 275 -12.39 -6.15 2.58
C GLN A 275 -12.62 -7.58 3.07
N ILE A 276 -12.19 -7.91 4.30
CA ILE A 276 -12.43 -9.22 4.90
C ILE A 276 -13.93 -9.49 5.01
N LYS A 277 -14.75 -8.50 5.42
CA LYS A 277 -16.22 -8.63 5.48
C LYS A 277 -16.77 -9.06 4.12
N GLN A 278 -16.38 -8.34 3.05
CA GLN A 278 -16.88 -8.59 1.70
C GLN A 278 -16.42 -9.94 1.15
N ILE A 279 -15.14 -10.28 1.31
CA ILE A 279 -14.57 -11.56 0.85
C ILE A 279 -15.26 -12.72 1.54
N THR A 280 -15.43 -12.61 2.86
CA THR A 280 -16.04 -13.69 3.65
C THR A 280 -17.52 -13.85 3.31
N ALA A 281 -18.27 -12.74 3.22
CA ALA A 281 -19.68 -12.77 2.80
C ALA A 281 -19.85 -13.41 1.40
N ASN A 282 -18.95 -13.13 0.46
CA ASN A 282 -18.98 -13.75 -0.87
C ASN A 282 -18.62 -15.24 -0.83
N ALA A 283 -17.58 -15.63 -0.08
CA ALA A 283 -17.19 -17.03 0.09
C ALA A 283 -18.32 -17.85 0.70
N ILE A 284 -19.09 -17.26 1.63
CA ILE A 284 -20.27 -17.86 2.24
C ILE A 284 -21.41 -18.04 1.25
N LYS A 285 -21.74 -17.01 0.48
CA LYS A 285 -22.78 -17.09 -0.56
C LYS A 285 -22.47 -18.16 -1.60
N GLN A 286 -21.19 -18.33 -1.95
CA GLN A 286 -20.75 -19.32 -2.93
C GLN A 286 -20.76 -20.75 -2.38
N ASN A 287 -20.39 -20.94 -1.11
CA ASN A 287 -20.30 -22.25 -0.47
C ASN A 287 -20.76 -22.15 1.00
N PRO A 288 -22.08 -22.25 1.27
CA PRO A 288 -22.60 -22.21 2.63
C PRO A 288 -22.15 -23.45 3.43
N PRO A 289 -21.69 -23.31 4.69
CA PRO A 289 -21.37 -24.45 5.54
C PRO A 289 -22.55 -25.41 5.75
N GLU A 290 -22.31 -26.73 5.63
CA GLU A 290 -23.35 -27.77 5.72
C GLU A 290 -24.09 -27.79 7.07
N GLN A 291 -23.43 -27.38 8.16
CA GLN A 291 -24.02 -27.37 9.52
C GLN A 291 -24.94 -26.18 9.81
N LEU A 292 -25.05 -25.20 8.90
CA LEU A 292 -25.86 -23.99 9.11
C LEU A 292 -27.36 -24.17 8.85
N ALA A 293 -27.76 -25.23 8.17
CA ALA A 293 -29.18 -25.55 8.00
C ALA A 293 -29.90 -25.87 9.33
N ARG A 294 -29.16 -25.94 10.44
CA ARG A 294 -29.66 -26.34 11.77
C ARG A 294 -29.60 -25.23 12.84
N ARG A 295 -29.23 -23.99 12.50
CA ARG A 295 -29.14 -22.90 13.48
C ARG A 295 -30.06 -21.73 13.13
N ASP A 296 -30.62 -21.10 14.17
CA ASP A 296 -31.60 -20.01 14.06
C ASP A 296 -30.99 -18.65 13.67
N LYS A 297 -29.66 -18.49 13.77
CA LYS A 297 -28.99 -17.22 13.45
C LYS A 297 -28.45 -17.20 12.01
N PRO A 298 -28.73 -16.13 11.24
CA PRO A 298 -28.16 -15.94 9.91
C PRO A 298 -26.63 -15.78 9.98
N ILE A 299 -25.95 -16.29 8.97
CA ILE A 299 -24.47 -16.37 8.94
C ILE A 299 -23.81 -14.98 8.90
N GLU A 300 -24.49 -13.99 8.34
CA GLU A 300 -24.08 -12.60 8.32
C GLU A 300 -23.91 -12.05 9.75
N GLU A 301 -24.76 -12.46 10.70
CA GLU A 301 -24.71 -12.02 12.10
C GLU A 301 -23.52 -12.64 12.83
N LEU A 302 -23.26 -13.94 12.61
CA LEU A 302 -22.10 -14.65 13.18
C LEU A 302 -20.77 -14.10 12.62
N LEU A 303 -20.77 -13.73 11.35
CA LEU A 303 -19.63 -13.12 10.70
C LEU A 303 -19.37 -11.71 11.24
N ASP A 304 -20.41 -10.90 11.41
CA ASP A 304 -20.27 -9.59 12.03
C ASP A 304 -19.79 -9.70 13.48
N GLU A 305 -20.23 -10.71 14.25
CA GLU A 305 -19.69 -10.99 15.58
C GLU A 305 -18.18 -11.31 15.52
N ALA A 306 -17.74 -12.18 14.60
CA ALA A 306 -16.33 -12.53 14.41
C ALA A 306 -15.47 -11.32 13.99
N LEU A 307 -16.00 -10.47 13.11
CA LEU A 307 -15.31 -9.28 12.62
C LEU A 307 -15.29 -8.14 13.64
N ASN A 308 -16.35 -8.02 14.44
CA ASN A 308 -16.36 -7.12 15.59
C ASN A 308 -15.39 -7.61 16.67
N GLN A 309 -15.18 -8.92 16.80
CA GLN A 309 -14.13 -9.48 17.65
C GLN A 309 -12.74 -9.19 17.07
N LEU A 310 -12.56 -9.28 15.75
CA LEU A 310 -11.36 -8.85 15.05
C LEU A 310 -11.03 -7.38 15.32
N ASP A 311 -12.02 -6.49 15.18
CA ASP A 311 -11.85 -5.06 15.51
C ASP A 311 -11.38 -4.87 16.95
N ARG A 312 -12.01 -5.56 17.92
CA ARG A 312 -11.62 -5.51 19.34
C ARG A 312 -10.22 -6.09 19.60
N GLU A 313 -9.82 -7.15 18.90
CA GLU A 313 -8.48 -7.73 19.04
C GLU A 313 -7.39 -6.86 18.40
N LEU A 314 -7.69 -6.25 17.25
CA LEU A 314 -6.83 -5.25 16.63
C LEU A 314 -6.65 -4.02 17.53
N GLU A 315 -7.68 -3.62 18.27
CA GLU A 315 -7.59 -2.56 19.30
C GLU A 315 -6.77 -2.99 20.53
N LYS A 316 -6.89 -4.24 20.99
CA LYS A 316 -6.11 -4.74 22.14
C LYS A 316 -4.61 -4.82 21.82
N LEU A 317 -4.26 -5.14 20.59
CA LEU A 317 -2.86 -5.16 20.13
C LEU A 317 -2.18 -3.78 20.15
N ASN A 318 -2.94 -2.69 20.25
CA ASN A 318 -2.41 -1.32 20.38
C ASN A 318 -1.94 -0.98 21.81
N LYS A 319 -2.26 -1.82 22.81
CA LYS A 319 -1.98 -1.54 24.23
C LYS A 319 -0.76 -2.28 24.80
N LYS A 320 -0.01 -3.02 23.97
CA LYS A 320 1.24 -3.71 24.34
C LYS A 320 2.40 -3.16 23.53
#